data_AF-A0A7I8V952-F1
#
_entry.id   AF-A0A7I8V952-F1
#
_cell.length_a   1.000
_cell.length_b   1.000
_cell.length_c   1.000
_cell.angle_alpha   90.00
_cell.angle_beta   90.00
_cell.angle_gamma   90.00
#
_symmetry.space_group_name_H-M   'P 1'
#
loop_
_entity.id
_entity.type
_entity.pdbx_description
1 polymer ?
#
loop_
_entity_poly.entity_id
_entity_poly.type
_entity_poly.pdbx_seq_one_letter_code
_entity_poly.pdbx_strand_id
1 'polypeptide(L)'
;MATKTEDKVRWNFLEHNGVVFAPDYERIPDDVRFSYNGEIMKLSEAAEEMATFYAKMLGHDYASKKIFNDNFFRDWRKTMTTEERLKITDLSKCDFREMHEYFLKKTEERKAMTKEEKQEIKKKNEEIMKEYGFYTIDGRTEKIGNFKIEPPGLFRGRGDHPKQGCLKKRVQPEDVIINCSKDSKIPEAPPGHKWKEVRHDNTVTWLACWTDNIQGHIKYMMQSTIDNQSTFNIEKLEISSEDKK
;
A
#
# COMPACT_ATOMS: atom_id res chain seq x y z
N MET A 1 -27.82 28.85 -11.21
CA MET A 1 -28.38 27.65 -10.55
C MET A 1 -27.67 26.46 -11.15
N ALA A 2 -26.75 25.83 -10.40
CA ALA A 2 -26.09 24.61 -10.86
C ALA A 2 -27.12 23.48 -10.83
N THR A 3 -27.41 22.92 -12.00
CA THR A 3 -28.26 21.73 -12.14
C THR A 3 -27.58 20.59 -11.40
N LYS A 4 -28.17 20.21 -10.26
CA LYS A 4 -27.87 18.98 -9.53
C LYS A 4 -28.08 17.83 -10.54
N THR A 5 -27.01 17.21 -11.01
CA THR A 5 -27.08 15.95 -11.74
C THR A 5 -27.86 14.99 -10.87
N GLU A 6 -28.97 14.43 -11.38
CA GLU A 6 -29.71 13.40 -10.65
C GLU A 6 -28.74 12.29 -10.24
N ASP A 7 -28.79 11.90 -8.97
CA ASP A 7 -27.96 10.84 -8.38
C ASP A 7 -28.22 9.53 -9.14
N LYS A 8 -27.45 9.29 -10.20
CA LYS A 8 -27.63 8.15 -11.09
C LYS A 8 -27.28 6.88 -10.33
N VAL A 9 -28.29 6.09 -10.00
CA VAL A 9 -28.12 4.74 -9.43
C VAL A 9 -27.23 3.90 -10.37
N ARG A 10 -26.11 3.43 -9.83
CA ARG A 10 -25.10 2.62 -10.53
C ARG A 10 -25.32 1.12 -10.37
N TRP A 11 -25.94 0.71 -9.26
CA TRP A 11 -26.22 -0.68 -8.93
C TRP A 11 -27.38 -0.76 -7.92
N ASN A 12 -28.07 -1.89 -7.89
CA ASN A 12 -29.10 -2.21 -6.91
C ASN A 12 -28.57 -3.18 -5.85
N PHE A 13 -27.69 -4.10 -6.24
CA PHE A 13 -27.01 -5.03 -5.36
C PHE A 13 -25.50 -5.05 -5.65
N LEU A 14 -24.70 -5.13 -4.60
CA LEU A 14 -23.23 -5.12 -4.60
C LEU A 14 -22.69 -5.89 -3.39
N GLU A 15 -21.97 -6.97 -3.65
CA GLU A 15 -21.32 -7.80 -2.63
C GLU A 15 -19.88 -8.11 -3.04
N HIS A 16 -18.94 -8.09 -2.09
CA HIS A 16 -17.54 -8.45 -2.30
C HIS A 16 -16.93 -8.91 -0.97
N ASN A 17 -15.72 -9.46 -0.99
CA ASN A 17 -15.03 -9.95 0.22
C ASN A 17 -14.02 -8.94 0.81
N GLY A 18 -14.19 -7.65 0.54
CA GLY A 18 -13.27 -6.62 1.02
C GLY A 18 -11.94 -6.57 0.26
N VAL A 19 -10.87 -6.23 0.96
CA VAL A 19 -9.51 -6.03 0.43
C VAL A 19 -8.52 -7.00 1.04
N VAL A 20 -7.44 -7.30 0.33
CA VAL A 20 -6.31 -8.08 0.85
C VAL A 20 -5.20 -7.13 1.29
N PHE A 21 -4.89 -7.15 2.58
CA PHE A 21 -3.80 -6.36 3.15
C PHE A 21 -2.42 -6.90 2.74
N ALA A 22 -1.44 -6.02 2.73
CA ALA A 22 -0.05 -6.44 2.58
C ALA A 22 0.37 -7.31 3.78
N PRO A 23 1.18 -8.36 3.58
CA PRO A 23 1.71 -9.16 4.68
C PRO A 23 2.44 -8.30 5.71
N ASP A 24 2.41 -8.73 6.96
CA ASP A 24 3.18 -8.08 8.03
C ASP A 24 4.68 -8.14 7.76
N TYR A 25 5.41 -7.26 8.42
CA TYR A 25 6.86 -7.21 8.28
C TYR A 25 7.50 -8.43 8.95
N GLU A 26 8.35 -9.13 8.22
CA GLU A 26 9.22 -10.17 8.76
C GLU A 26 10.63 -9.60 8.94
N ARG A 27 11.12 -9.63 10.18
CA ARG A 27 12.46 -9.14 10.53
C ARG A 27 13.54 -9.87 9.74
N ILE A 28 14.60 -9.13 9.40
CA ILE A 28 15.75 -9.77 8.76
C ILE A 28 16.48 -10.69 9.75
N PRO A 29 17.19 -11.73 9.27
CA PRO A 29 17.99 -12.59 10.14
C PRO A 29 19.02 -11.80 10.96
N ASP A 30 19.26 -12.22 12.20
CA ASP A 30 20.17 -11.52 13.14
C ASP A 30 21.63 -11.44 12.65
N ASP A 31 22.04 -12.30 11.71
CA ASP A 31 23.36 -12.28 11.08
C ASP A 31 23.50 -11.21 9.99
N VAL A 32 22.40 -10.60 9.54
CA VAL A 32 22.40 -9.48 8.58
C VAL A 32 22.38 -8.17 9.34
N ARG A 33 23.49 -7.40 9.30
CA ARG A 33 23.67 -6.29 10.22
C ARG A 33 23.44 -4.93 9.58
N PHE A 34 22.96 -4.01 10.41
CA PHE A 34 23.04 -2.57 10.16
C PHE A 34 24.19 -2.00 10.99
N SER A 35 24.94 -1.03 10.44
CA SER A 35 25.94 -0.31 11.22
C SER A 35 25.83 1.20 11.04
N TYR A 36 26.20 1.93 12.09
CA TYR A 36 26.24 3.38 12.10
C TYR A 36 27.62 3.83 12.56
N ASN A 37 28.31 4.63 11.74
CA ASN A 37 29.66 5.11 12.02
C ASN A 37 30.67 3.97 12.30
N GLY A 38 30.51 2.83 11.61
CA GLY A 38 31.33 1.64 11.78
C GLY A 38 30.95 0.72 12.94
N GLU A 39 29.98 1.11 13.77
CA GLU A 39 29.51 0.30 14.90
C GLU A 39 28.22 -0.45 14.55
N ILE A 40 28.19 -1.76 14.79
CA ILE A 40 27.01 -2.60 14.57
C ILE A 40 25.89 -2.18 15.53
N MET A 41 24.69 -2.04 15.00
CA MET A 41 23.52 -1.62 15.75
C MET A 41 22.28 -2.40 15.33
N LYS A 42 21.60 -3.02 16.31
CA LYS A 42 20.29 -3.64 16.09
C LYS A 42 19.20 -2.57 16.15
N LEU A 43 18.43 -2.45 15.08
CA LEU A 43 17.31 -1.51 15.01
C LEU A 43 16.07 -2.09 15.72
N SER A 44 15.13 -1.23 16.09
CA SER A 44 13.76 -1.58 16.45
C SER A 44 13.01 -2.04 15.20
N GLU A 45 11.93 -2.82 15.35
CA GLU A 45 11.24 -3.43 14.21
C GLU A 45 10.71 -2.38 13.20
N ALA A 46 10.11 -1.29 13.69
CA ALA A 46 9.61 -0.21 12.86
C ALA A 46 10.74 0.59 12.17
N ALA A 47 11.90 0.74 12.81
CA ALA A 47 13.06 1.36 12.19
C ALA A 47 13.73 0.42 11.17
N GLU A 48 13.78 -0.88 11.46
CA GLU A 48 14.32 -1.92 10.60
C GLU A 48 13.51 -2.07 9.32
N GLU A 49 12.18 -2.15 9.40
CA GLU A 49 11.30 -2.23 8.22
C GLU A 49 11.59 -1.08 7.25
N MET A 50 11.62 0.16 7.77
CA MET A 50 11.97 1.36 7.00
C MET A 50 13.38 1.30 6.41
N ALA A 51 14.37 0.86 7.18
CA ALA A 51 15.73 0.67 6.71
C ALA A 51 15.78 -0.36 5.57
N THR A 52 14.97 -1.43 5.61
CA THR A 52 14.91 -2.41 4.50
C THR A 52 14.43 -1.80 3.20
N PHE A 53 13.52 -0.82 3.24
CA PHE A 53 13.04 -0.15 2.03
C PHE A 53 14.16 0.64 1.37
N TYR A 54 15.00 1.31 2.16
CA TYR A 54 16.17 2.02 1.64
C TYR A 54 17.26 1.05 1.19
N ALA A 55 17.54 -0.01 1.96
CA ALA A 55 18.48 -1.07 1.61
C ALA A 55 18.19 -1.66 0.22
N LYS A 56 16.93 -1.96 -0.10
CA LYS A 56 16.49 -2.44 -1.42
C LYS A 56 16.69 -1.44 -2.57
N MET A 57 16.92 -0.17 -2.25
CA MET A 57 17.10 0.92 -3.21
C MET A 57 18.57 1.34 -3.38
N LEU A 58 19.51 0.75 -2.62
CA LEU A 58 20.94 0.98 -2.84
C LEU A 58 21.31 0.65 -4.30
N GLY A 59 22.10 1.52 -4.92
CA GLY A 59 22.48 1.41 -6.33
C GLY A 59 21.41 1.86 -7.34
N HIS A 60 20.19 2.17 -6.92
CA HIS A 60 19.18 2.76 -7.81
C HIS A 60 19.35 4.27 -7.94
N ASP A 61 19.09 4.84 -9.13
CA ASP A 61 19.03 6.29 -9.42
C ASP A 61 18.23 7.15 -8.43
N TYR A 62 17.30 6.58 -7.65
CA TYR A 62 16.60 7.34 -6.62
C TYR A 62 17.51 7.59 -5.41
N ALA A 63 18.29 6.59 -4.98
CA ALA A 63 19.18 6.69 -3.82
C ALA A 63 20.41 7.58 -4.08
N SER A 64 20.68 7.98 -5.32
CA SER A 64 21.68 9.01 -5.65
C SER A 64 21.13 10.43 -5.54
N LYS A 65 19.80 10.62 -5.47
CA LYS A 65 19.17 11.95 -5.41
C LYS A 65 19.13 12.47 -3.99
N LYS A 66 19.65 13.68 -3.78
CA LYS A 66 19.62 14.37 -2.48
C LYS A 66 18.19 14.45 -1.89
N ILE A 67 17.20 14.82 -2.70
CA ILE A 67 15.81 14.96 -2.24
C ILE A 67 15.21 13.64 -1.74
N PHE A 68 15.57 12.52 -2.37
CA PHE A 68 15.12 11.19 -1.95
C PHE A 68 15.71 10.83 -0.59
N ASN A 69 17.02 11.05 -0.43
CA ASN A 69 17.76 10.76 0.80
C ASN A 69 17.31 11.66 1.96
N ASP A 70 17.11 12.96 1.72
CA ASP A 70 16.61 13.90 2.73
C ASP A 70 15.20 13.50 3.22
N ASN A 71 14.29 13.18 2.29
CA ASN A 71 12.92 12.77 2.62
C ASN A 71 12.88 11.42 3.34
N PHE A 72 13.65 10.44 2.86
CA PHE A 72 13.79 9.14 3.52
C PHE A 72 14.28 9.33 4.95
N PHE A 73 15.40 10.02 5.15
CA PHE A 73 16.01 10.15 6.46
C PHE A 73 15.08 10.86 7.45
N ARG A 74 14.40 11.93 7.00
CA ARG A 74 13.40 12.63 7.81
C ARG A 74 12.29 11.69 8.28
N ASP A 75 11.75 10.86 7.39
CA ASP A 75 10.63 9.99 7.74
C ASP A 75 11.11 8.75 8.53
N TRP A 76 12.27 8.19 8.21
CA TRP A 76 12.89 7.07 8.95
C TRP A 76 13.12 7.43 10.41
N ARG A 77 13.61 8.65 10.70
CA ARG A 77 13.77 9.11 12.09
C ARG A 77 12.46 9.16 12.87
N LYS A 78 11.29 9.24 12.22
CA LYS A 78 9.98 9.19 12.90
C LYS A 78 9.60 7.79 13.35
N THR A 79 10.14 6.73 12.73
CA THR A 79 9.88 5.34 13.12
C THR A 79 10.88 4.82 14.14
N MET A 80 11.99 5.52 14.34
CA MET A 80 12.98 5.24 15.37
C MET A 80 12.46 5.51 16.79
N THR A 81 12.90 4.67 17.71
CA THR A 81 12.87 4.93 19.16
C THR A 81 13.68 6.18 19.52
N THR A 82 13.50 6.70 20.73
CA THR A 82 14.25 7.86 21.21
C THR A 82 15.77 7.62 21.19
N GLU A 83 16.22 6.43 21.61
CA GLU A 83 17.64 6.07 21.65
C GLU A 83 18.25 5.98 20.25
N GLU A 84 17.57 5.32 19.33
CA GLU A 84 17.98 5.24 17.92
C GLU A 84 18.08 6.61 17.29
N ARG A 85 17.07 7.46 17.54
CA ARG A 85 17.02 8.82 17.02
C ARG A 85 18.17 9.67 17.56
N LEU A 86 18.59 9.48 18.81
CA LEU A 86 19.73 10.22 19.38
C LEU A 86 21.07 9.79 18.76
N LYS A 87 21.23 8.50 18.42
CA LYS A 87 22.45 7.98 17.80
C LYS A 87 22.51 8.28 16.30
N ILE A 88 21.44 7.98 15.57
CA ILE A 88 21.38 8.06 14.12
C ILE A 88 20.97 9.48 13.70
N THR A 89 21.97 10.33 13.46
CA THR A 89 21.81 11.75 13.14
C THR A 89 22.22 12.12 11.72
N ASP A 90 22.99 11.25 11.05
CA ASP A 90 23.55 11.50 9.73
C ASP A 90 23.41 10.26 8.84
N LEU A 91 22.66 10.37 7.74
CA LEU A 91 22.46 9.27 6.80
C LEU A 91 23.78 8.79 6.17
N SER A 92 24.76 9.68 5.96
CA SER A 92 26.04 9.32 5.34
C SER A 92 26.89 8.38 6.19
N LYS A 93 26.62 8.31 7.50
CA LYS A 93 27.26 7.39 8.44
C LYS A 93 26.54 6.05 8.55
N CYS A 94 25.37 5.91 7.93
CA CYS A 94 24.59 4.67 7.94
C CYS A 94 25.12 3.71 6.87
N ASP A 95 25.35 2.46 7.24
CA ASP A 95 25.75 1.40 6.32
C ASP A 95 24.64 0.36 6.18
N PHE A 96 24.08 0.29 4.98
CA PHE A 96 23.01 -0.64 4.60
C PHE A 96 23.52 -1.77 3.69
N ARG A 97 24.83 -1.92 3.48
CA ARG A 97 25.39 -2.85 2.48
C ARG A 97 25.04 -4.30 2.77
N GLU A 98 25.21 -4.79 4.01
CA GLU A 98 24.84 -6.17 4.36
C GLU A 98 23.34 -6.43 4.16
N MET A 99 22.48 -5.48 4.54
CA MET A 99 21.03 -5.55 4.27
C MET A 99 20.73 -5.59 2.77
N HIS A 100 21.44 -4.81 1.96
CA HIS A 100 21.29 -4.79 0.51
C HIS A 100 21.70 -6.12 -0.11
N GLU A 101 22.86 -6.66 0.26
CA GLU A 101 23.37 -7.96 -0.18
C GLU A 101 22.39 -9.09 0.17
N TYR A 102 21.80 -9.06 1.37
CA TYR A 102 20.73 -9.99 1.75
C TYR A 102 19.54 -9.94 0.79
N PHE A 103 19.05 -8.75 0.42
CA PHE A 103 17.92 -8.63 -0.51
C PHE A 103 18.28 -8.96 -1.97
N LEU A 104 19.53 -8.75 -2.39
CA LEU A 104 20.02 -9.25 -3.67
C LEU A 104 20.00 -10.78 -3.68
N LYS A 105 20.53 -11.43 -2.64
CA LYS A 105 20.49 -12.89 -2.49
C LYS A 105 19.06 -13.43 -2.50
N LYS A 106 18.14 -12.81 -1.74
CA LYS A 106 16.71 -13.18 -1.73
C LYS A 106 16.06 -13.04 -3.11
N THR A 107 16.47 -12.05 -3.89
CA THR A 107 15.98 -11.88 -5.26
C THR A 107 16.46 -13.01 -6.18
N GLU A 108 17.72 -13.42 -6.05
CA GLU A 108 18.28 -14.54 -6.81
C GLU A 108 17.68 -15.88 -6.37
N GLU A 109 17.50 -16.11 -5.06
CA GLU A 109 16.78 -17.27 -4.52
C GLU A 109 15.37 -17.37 -5.12
N ARG A 110 14.64 -16.25 -5.18
CA ARG A 110 13.30 -16.21 -5.78
C ARG A 110 13.32 -16.55 -7.27
N LYS A 111 14.34 -16.11 -8.03
CA LYS A 111 14.46 -16.47 -9.45
C LYS A 111 14.77 -17.96 -9.62
N ALA A 112 15.63 -18.49 -8.74
CA ALA A 112 16.08 -19.87 -8.71
C ALA A 112 15.07 -20.86 -8.12
N MET A 113 13.92 -20.40 -7.61
CA MET A 113 12.86 -21.27 -7.06
C MET A 113 12.52 -22.43 -8.01
N THR A 114 12.34 -23.60 -7.40
CA THR A 114 11.96 -24.84 -8.06
C THR A 114 10.56 -24.73 -8.67
N LYS A 115 10.21 -25.69 -9.53
CA LYS A 115 8.89 -25.73 -10.16
C LYS A 115 7.80 -25.97 -9.11
N GLU A 116 8.11 -26.80 -8.11
CA GLU A 116 7.25 -27.19 -7.01
C GLU A 116 6.93 -25.97 -6.12
N GLU A 117 7.94 -25.21 -5.68
CA GLU A 117 7.76 -23.98 -4.90
C GLU A 117 6.96 -22.92 -5.66
N LYS A 118 7.25 -22.73 -6.95
CA LYS A 118 6.48 -21.82 -7.83
C LYS A 118 5.02 -22.26 -7.96
N GLN A 119 4.76 -23.56 -8.03
CA GLN A 119 3.41 -24.10 -8.09
C GLN A 119 2.65 -23.91 -6.79
N GLU A 120 3.32 -24.02 -5.64
CA GLU A 120 2.73 -23.75 -4.33
C GLU A 120 2.35 -22.28 -4.16
N ILE A 121 3.24 -21.35 -4.55
CA ILE A 121 2.95 -19.92 -4.55
C ILE A 121 1.80 -19.59 -5.50
N LYS A 122 1.74 -20.24 -6.66
CA LYS A 122 0.64 -20.07 -7.62
C LYS A 122 -0.69 -20.53 -7.01
N LYS A 123 -0.73 -21.70 -6.36
CA LYS A 123 -1.92 -22.23 -5.70
C LYS A 123 -2.44 -21.28 -4.60
N LYS A 124 -1.55 -20.79 -3.72
CA LYS A 124 -1.92 -19.79 -2.69
C LYS A 124 -2.49 -18.51 -3.31
N ASN A 125 -1.90 -18.03 -4.41
CA ASN A 125 -2.42 -16.87 -5.11
C ASN A 125 -3.77 -17.13 -5.80
N GLU A 126 -4.02 -18.34 -6.30
CA GLU A 126 -5.31 -18.74 -6.87
C GLU A 126 -6.40 -18.84 -5.80
N GLU A 127 -6.08 -19.32 -4.59
CA GLU A 127 -7.01 -19.32 -3.46
C GLU A 127 -7.41 -17.89 -3.06
N ILE A 128 -6.43 -17.00 -2.89
CA ILE A 128 -6.68 -15.58 -2.65
C ILE A 128 -7.50 -14.95 -3.77
N MET A 129 -7.22 -15.30 -5.04
CA MET A 129 -7.97 -14.80 -6.20
C MET A 129 -9.42 -15.30 -6.21
N LYS A 130 -9.67 -16.56 -5.83
CA LYS A 130 -11.02 -17.11 -5.74
C LYS A 130 -11.84 -16.42 -4.66
N GLU A 131 -11.21 -16.08 -3.54
CA GLU A 131 -11.88 -15.45 -2.40
C GLU A 131 -12.07 -13.94 -2.62
N TYR A 132 -11.02 -13.19 -2.96
CA TYR A 132 -11.08 -11.72 -3.00
C TYR A 132 -11.12 -11.13 -4.41
N GLY A 133 -10.91 -11.94 -5.44
CA GLY A 133 -10.73 -11.46 -6.81
C GLY A 133 -12.03 -11.25 -7.58
N PHE A 134 -13.19 -11.39 -6.94
CA PHE A 134 -14.49 -11.25 -7.55
C PHE A 134 -15.47 -10.47 -6.66
N TYR A 135 -16.44 -9.83 -7.29
CA TYR A 135 -17.59 -9.18 -6.65
C TYR A 135 -18.85 -9.56 -7.41
N THR A 136 -20.01 -9.48 -6.74
CA THR A 136 -21.32 -9.68 -7.34
C THR A 136 -22.03 -8.33 -7.43
N ILE A 137 -22.48 -7.98 -8.63
CA ILE A 137 -23.23 -6.75 -8.91
C ILE A 137 -24.48 -7.10 -9.72
N ASP A 138 -25.65 -6.73 -9.21
CA ASP A 138 -26.96 -6.97 -9.87
C ASP A 138 -27.12 -8.40 -10.43
N GLY A 139 -26.70 -9.40 -9.65
CA GLY A 139 -26.79 -10.82 -10.01
C GLY A 139 -25.70 -11.34 -10.96
N ARG A 140 -24.70 -10.52 -11.30
CA ARG A 140 -23.54 -10.91 -12.12
C ARG A 140 -22.27 -10.94 -11.29
N THR A 141 -21.42 -11.94 -11.51
CA THR A 141 -20.10 -12.02 -10.88
C THR A 141 -19.04 -11.47 -11.82
N GLU A 142 -18.29 -10.49 -11.33
CA GLU A 142 -17.32 -9.71 -12.08
C GLU A 142 -15.95 -9.77 -11.39
N LYS A 143 -14.87 -9.61 -12.17
CA LYS A 143 -13.50 -9.73 -11.67
C LYS A 143 -12.97 -8.40 -11.12
N ILE A 144 -12.30 -8.43 -9.97
CA ILE A 144 -11.60 -7.26 -9.40
C ILE A 144 -10.13 -7.29 -9.83
N GLY A 145 -9.64 -6.16 -10.35
CA GLY A 145 -8.23 -6.04 -10.77
C GLY A 145 -7.26 -5.73 -9.62
N ASN A 146 -7.67 -4.87 -8.68
CA ASN A 146 -6.79 -4.26 -7.68
C ASN A 146 -7.28 -4.43 -6.24
N PHE A 147 -7.70 -5.65 -5.88
CA PHE A 147 -8.16 -6.01 -4.54
C PHE A 147 -7.05 -6.14 -3.49
N LYS A 148 -5.78 -6.22 -3.91
CA LYS A 148 -4.61 -6.23 -3.02
C LYS A 148 -4.17 -4.79 -2.74
N ILE A 149 -4.16 -4.39 -1.48
CA ILE A 149 -3.60 -3.11 -1.06
C ILE A 149 -2.10 -3.12 -1.32
N GLU A 150 -1.60 -2.06 -1.94
CA GLU A 150 -0.19 -1.90 -2.19
C GLU A 150 0.62 -1.84 -0.87
N PRO A 151 1.74 -2.57 -0.75
CA PRO A 151 2.55 -2.60 0.48
C PRO A 151 3.17 -1.23 0.84
N PRO A 152 3.59 -1.05 2.10
CA PRO A 152 4.40 0.09 2.51
C PRO A 152 5.74 0.11 1.76
N GLY A 153 6.33 1.30 1.65
CA GLY A 153 7.63 1.47 0.99
C GLY A 153 8.00 2.94 0.77
N LEU A 154 9.05 3.19 -0.01
CA LEU A 154 9.45 4.56 -0.35
C LEU A 154 8.72 5.05 -1.60
N PHE A 155 8.18 6.26 -1.54
CA PHE A 155 7.50 6.86 -2.68
C PHE A 155 8.50 7.19 -3.80
N ARG A 156 8.28 6.60 -4.99
CA ARG A 156 9.11 6.77 -6.19
C ARG A 156 8.37 7.60 -7.23
N GLY A 157 8.03 8.84 -6.88
CA GLY A 157 7.42 9.80 -7.80
C GLY A 157 8.31 10.00 -9.04
N ARG A 158 7.73 10.23 -10.22
CA ARG A 158 8.50 10.40 -11.47
C ARG A 158 9.18 11.78 -11.55
N GLY A 159 10.19 11.91 -12.41
CA GLY A 159 10.90 13.19 -12.64
C GLY A 159 11.60 13.71 -11.39
N ASP A 160 11.33 14.97 -11.03
CA ASP A 160 11.86 15.66 -9.84
C ASP A 160 10.79 15.87 -8.76
N HIS A 161 9.90 14.88 -8.60
CA HIS A 161 8.77 15.00 -7.67
C HIS A 161 9.26 15.24 -6.22
N PRO A 162 8.76 16.29 -5.54
CA PRO A 162 9.36 16.77 -4.28
C PRO A 162 9.22 15.81 -3.10
N LYS A 163 8.27 14.87 -3.17
CA LYS A 163 8.01 13.82 -2.15
C LYS A 163 8.72 12.48 -2.42
N GLN A 164 9.59 12.39 -3.43
CA GLN A 164 10.40 11.20 -3.65
C GLN A 164 11.16 10.82 -2.36
N GLY A 165 11.14 9.55 -1.98
CA GLY A 165 11.80 9.07 -0.76
C GLY A 165 10.96 9.17 0.52
N CYS A 166 9.82 9.84 0.51
CA CYS A 166 8.90 9.82 1.67
C CYS A 166 8.35 8.41 1.91
N LEU A 167 8.08 8.08 3.18
CA LEU A 167 7.43 6.81 3.52
C LEU A 167 5.99 6.81 3.03
N LYS A 168 5.66 5.87 2.16
CA LYS A 168 4.30 5.42 1.92
C LYS A 168 3.95 4.39 3.01
N LYS A 169 3.02 4.76 3.88
CA LYS A 169 2.65 3.98 5.06
C LYS A 169 1.86 2.72 4.69
N ARG A 170 1.88 1.75 5.61
CA ARG A 170 0.98 0.61 5.60
C ARG A 170 -0.45 1.11 5.83
N VAL A 171 -1.37 0.67 5.00
CA VAL A 171 -2.81 0.94 5.16
C VAL A 171 -3.35 -0.06 6.17
N GLN A 172 -4.03 0.43 7.20
CA GLN A 172 -4.68 -0.39 8.22
C GLN A 172 -6.18 -0.55 7.91
N PRO A 173 -6.87 -1.55 8.48
CA PRO A 173 -8.33 -1.66 8.35
C PRO A 173 -9.07 -0.37 8.74
N GLU A 174 -8.57 0.34 9.75
CA GLU A 174 -9.11 1.61 10.22
C GLU A 174 -8.93 2.78 9.23
N ASP A 175 -8.18 2.60 8.15
CA ASP A 175 -8.05 3.56 7.05
C ASP A 175 -9.01 3.26 5.89
N VAL A 176 -9.59 2.06 5.84
CA VAL A 176 -10.37 1.54 4.71
C VAL A 176 -11.87 1.74 4.91
N ILE A 177 -12.50 2.33 3.89
CA ILE A 177 -13.95 2.43 3.75
C ILE A 177 -14.43 1.34 2.80
N ILE A 178 -15.41 0.56 3.22
CA ILE A 178 -16.06 -0.49 2.41
C ILE A 178 -17.37 0.07 1.83
N ASN A 179 -17.69 -0.27 0.59
CA ASN A 179 -18.98 0.07 -0.04
C ASN A 179 -19.64 -1.17 -0.64
N CYS A 180 -20.80 -1.51 -0.10
CA CYS A 180 -21.55 -2.71 -0.47
C CYS A 180 -23.05 -2.47 -0.25
N SER A 181 -23.92 -3.40 -0.64
CA SER A 181 -25.36 -3.27 -0.38
C SER A 181 -25.72 -3.56 1.07
N LYS A 182 -26.78 -2.92 1.59
CA LYS A 182 -27.25 -3.13 2.97
C LYS A 182 -27.69 -4.57 3.25
N ASP A 183 -28.15 -5.26 2.21
CA ASP A 183 -28.64 -6.63 2.20
C ASP A 183 -27.60 -7.64 1.67
N SER A 184 -26.35 -7.21 1.45
CA SER A 184 -25.23 -8.10 1.11
C SER A 184 -24.54 -8.64 2.35
N LYS A 185 -23.68 -9.65 2.17
CA LYS A 185 -22.71 -10.05 3.19
C LYS A 185 -21.61 -8.99 3.27
N ILE A 186 -21.69 -8.14 4.29
CA ILE A 186 -20.67 -7.11 4.57
C ILE A 186 -19.32 -7.79 4.86
N PRO A 187 -18.22 -7.39 4.19
CA PRO A 187 -16.88 -7.87 4.51
C PRO A 187 -16.52 -7.68 5.98
N GLU A 188 -16.01 -8.73 6.63
CA GLU A 188 -15.49 -8.63 7.98
C GLU A 188 -14.06 -8.04 7.96
N ALA A 189 -13.79 -7.13 8.90
CA ALA A 189 -12.43 -6.64 9.11
C ALA A 189 -11.55 -7.76 9.72
N PRO A 190 -10.22 -7.71 9.53
CA PRO A 190 -9.31 -8.65 10.18
C PRO A 190 -9.53 -8.73 11.70
N PRO A 191 -9.28 -9.88 12.35
CA PRO A 191 -9.53 -10.06 13.78
C PRO A 191 -8.87 -8.97 14.63
N GLY A 192 -9.64 -8.36 15.53
CA GLY A 192 -9.16 -7.28 16.42
C GLY A 192 -9.20 -5.88 15.80
N HIS A 193 -9.57 -5.77 14.52
CA HIS A 193 -9.67 -4.50 13.81
C HIS A 193 -11.10 -4.15 13.42
N LYS A 194 -11.30 -2.92 12.95
CA LYS A 194 -12.56 -2.46 12.35
C LYS A 194 -12.29 -1.64 11.09
N TRP A 195 -13.25 -1.65 10.18
CA TRP A 195 -13.24 -0.72 9.06
C TRP A 195 -13.36 0.73 9.55
N LYS A 196 -12.80 1.66 8.78
CA LYS A 196 -13.03 3.10 8.99
C LYS A 196 -14.52 3.43 8.93
N GLU A 197 -15.17 2.90 7.91
CA GLU A 197 -16.59 3.08 7.62
C GLU A 197 -17.07 1.92 6.72
N VAL A 198 -18.32 1.50 6.91
CA VAL A 198 -19.06 0.70 5.92
C VAL A 198 -20.18 1.56 5.38
N ARG A 199 -20.15 1.79 4.07
CA ARG A 199 -21.10 2.62 3.33
C ARG A 199 -21.93 1.76 2.39
N HIS A 200 -23.09 2.29 2.02
CA HIS A 200 -24.03 1.69 1.07
C HIS A 200 -24.48 2.75 0.05
N ASP A 201 -23.51 3.29 -0.68
CA ASP A 201 -23.69 4.36 -1.65
C ASP A 201 -23.71 3.80 -3.06
N ASN A 202 -24.91 3.73 -3.63
CA ASN A 202 -25.14 3.19 -4.95
C ASN A 202 -25.00 4.22 -6.08
N THR A 203 -24.51 5.43 -5.79
CA THR A 203 -24.25 6.46 -6.80
C THR A 203 -22.81 6.37 -7.36
N VAL A 204 -21.94 5.65 -6.65
CA VAL A 204 -20.52 5.45 -6.97
C VAL A 204 -20.22 4.03 -7.43
N THR A 205 -19.07 3.82 -8.08
CA THR A 205 -18.66 2.50 -8.63
C THR A 205 -17.48 1.85 -7.90
N TRP A 206 -16.95 2.46 -6.85
CA TRP A 206 -15.89 1.85 -6.04
C TRP A 206 -16.45 0.88 -5.01
N LEU A 207 -15.68 -0.18 -4.74
CA LEU A 207 -15.97 -1.26 -3.79
C LEU A 207 -15.33 -0.98 -2.41
N ALA A 208 -14.14 -0.42 -2.40
CA ALA A 208 -13.46 0.04 -1.19
C ALA A 208 -12.55 1.22 -1.52
N CYS A 209 -12.26 2.08 -0.54
CA CYS A 209 -11.34 3.18 -0.71
C CYS A 209 -10.54 3.49 0.56
N TRP A 210 -9.39 4.15 0.39
CA TRP A 210 -8.54 4.62 1.49
C TRP A 210 -7.73 5.84 1.04
N THR A 211 -7.31 6.68 1.99
CA THR A 211 -6.52 7.89 1.69
C THR A 211 -5.02 7.58 1.75
N ASP A 212 -4.26 7.90 0.69
CA ASP A 212 -2.81 7.76 0.72
C ASP A 212 -2.13 8.89 1.50
N ASN A 213 -1.10 8.57 2.26
CA ASN A 213 -0.43 9.53 3.14
C ASN A 213 0.60 10.42 2.41
N ILE A 214 0.89 10.18 1.14
CA ILE A 214 1.88 10.95 0.39
C ILE A 214 1.24 12.21 -0.14
N GLN A 215 0.14 12.09 -0.88
CA GLN A 215 -0.55 13.19 -1.54
C GLN A 215 -1.90 13.51 -0.91
N GLY A 216 -2.42 12.65 -0.03
CA GLY A 216 -3.77 12.78 0.50
C GLY A 216 -4.84 12.35 -0.50
N HIS A 217 -4.46 11.71 -1.60
CA HIS A 217 -5.43 11.28 -2.60
C HIS A 217 -6.13 10.00 -2.16
N ILE A 218 -7.38 9.87 -2.55
CA ILE A 218 -8.14 8.65 -2.34
C ILE A 218 -7.71 7.60 -3.37
N LYS A 219 -7.44 6.39 -2.90
CA LYS A 219 -7.20 5.19 -3.68
C LYS A 219 -8.46 4.34 -3.64
N TYR A 220 -8.78 3.72 -4.77
CA TYR A 220 -10.02 2.97 -4.94
C TYR A 220 -9.73 1.54 -5.40
N MET A 221 -10.41 0.58 -4.80
CA MET A 221 -10.68 -0.73 -5.38
C MET A 221 -11.95 -0.57 -6.23
N MET A 222 -11.83 -0.69 -7.55
CA MET A 222 -12.90 -0.39 -8.49
C MET A 222 -13.55 -1.65 -9.05
N GLN A 223 -14.81 -1.50 -9.48
CA GLN A 223 -15.45 -2.42 -10.42
C GLN A 223 -14.62 -2.58 -11.71
N SER A 224 -14.65 -3.77 -12.32
CA SER A 224 -14.09 -4.00 -13.66
C SER A 224 -14.71 -3.05 -14.69
N THR A 225 -13.89 -2.50 -15.59
CA THR A 225 -14.33 -1.60 -16.66
C THR A 225 -15.27 -2.31 -17.63
N ILE A 226 -16.54 -1.94 -17.61
CA ILE A 226 -17.28 -1.75 -18.87
C ILE A 226 -17.42 -0.25 -19.20
N ASP A 227 -17.24 0.69 -18.25
CA ASP A 227 -17.35 2.14 -18.55
C ASP A 227 -16.46 3.09 -17.71
N ASN A 228 -15.43 2.61 -17.00
CA ASN A 228 -14.79 3.45 -15.96
C ASN A 228 -13.82 4.55 -16.45
N GLN A 229 -13.40 4.59 -17.72
CA GLN A 229 -12.46 5.65 -18.16
C GLN A 229 -13.08 7.06 -18.15
N SER A 230 -14.40 7.17 -18.30
CA SER A 230 -15.12 8.45 -18.25
C SER A 230 -15.52 8.82 -16.81
N THR A 231 -15.89 7.85 -15.96
CA THR A 231 -16.28 8.08 -14.56
C THR A 231 -15.10 8.44 -13.65
N PHE A 232 -13.90 7.87 -13.87
CA PHE A 232 -12.67 8.21 -13.14
C PHE A 232 -12.31 9.71 -13.21
N ASN A 233 -12.68 10.38 -14.31
CA ASN A 233 -12.43 11.81 -14.48
C ASN A 233 -13.49 12.68 -13.78
N ILE A 234 -14.72 12.18 -13.64
CA ILE A 234 -15.84 12.90 -13.02
C ILE A 234 -15.75 12.83 -11.49
N GLU A 235 -15.51 11.65 -10.90
CA GLU A 235 -15.39 11.51 -9.44
C GLU A 235 -14.19 12.29 -8.86
N LYS A 236 -13.09 12.43 -9.63
CA LYS A 236 -11.96 13.31 -9.25
C LYS A 236 -12.32 14.80 -9.20
N LEU A 237 -13.27 15.24 -10.03
CA LEU A 237 -13.68 16.64 -10.11
C LEU A 237 -14.66 17.02 -8.99
N GLU A 238 -15.54 16.10 -8.61
CA GLU A 238 -16.56 16.33 -7.57
C GLU A 238 -15.94 16.40 -6.16
N ILE A 239 -15.03 15.48 -5.82
CA ILE A 239 -14.40 15.45 -4.48
C ILE A 239 -13.47 16.67 -4.25
N SER A 240 -12.77 17.12 -5.31
CA SER A 240 -11.95 18.34 -5.27
C SER A 240 -12.76 19.62 -4.99
N SER A 241 -14.08 19.58 -5.22
CA SER A 241 -14.99 20.69 -4.96
C SER A 241 -15.56 20.70 -3.54
N GLU A 242 -15.62 19.54 -2.88
CA GLU A 242 -16.08 19.42 -1.49
C GLU A 242 -14.98 19.78 -0.48
N ASP A 243 -13.71 19.48 -0.78
CA ASP A 243 -12.55 19.87 0.05
C ASP A 243 -12.22 21.39 0.00
N LYS A 244 -12.95 22.17 -0.80
CA LYS A 244 -12.80 23.63 -0.93
C LYS A 244 -13.92 24.45 -0.25
N LYS A 245 -14.74 23.82 0.58
CA LYS A 245 -15.74 24.51 1.42
C LYS A 245 -15.32 24.61 2.88
#